data_AF-A0A255ZMI2-F1
#
_entry.id   AF-A0A255ZMI2-F1
#
_cell.length_a   1.000
_cell.length_b   1.000
_cell.length_c   1.000
_cell.angle_alpha   90.00
_cell.angle_beta   90.00
_cell.angle_gamma   90.00
#
_symmetry.space_group_name_H-M   'P 1'
#
loop_
_entity.id
_entity.type
_entity.pdbx_description
1 polymer ?
#
loop_
_entity_poly.entity_id
_entity_poly.type
_entity_poly.pdbx_seq_one_letter_code
_entity_poly.pdbx_strand_id
1 'polypeptide(L)'
;MCTNYVPSAKAAYLEARLGALAAPADTPALAHVSEVFPGYSAPVVLRRGAPVDGFAVLRPAQFGLIPHWCTDAAQARDISRKTYNARSETAAGKPSFRAAWAARQWVLVPMQCFFEPSWEDAPANGGRPTRWRIARADGAPFAVAGLWDRWTDPATGSVQGSFTVLTVNADGHAVMGRMHRPDEEKRMPVIVPPAHYAEWLQASPQQAMDFMRAAPAEDLVAAAAPLERRPLVAPNLSLF
;
A
#
# COMPACT_ATOMS: atom_id res chain seq x y z
N MET A 1 -11.13 -1.07 -0.56
CA MET A 1 -9.80 -0.56 -0.93
C MET A 1 -8.80 -1.16 0.02
N CYS A 2 -7.59 -1.42 -0.46
CA CYS A 2 -6.57 -2.18 0.26
C CYS A 2 -6.20 -1.51 1.58
N THR A 3 -6.59 -2.13 2.69
CA THR A 3 -6.24 -1.71 4.06
C THR A 3 -5.32 -2.71 4.75
N ASN A 4 -4.96 -3.80 4.08
CA ASN A 4 -4.20 -4.86 4.70
C ASN A 4 -3.41 -5.63 3.63
N TYR A 5 -2.12 -5.84 3.86
CA TYR A 5 -1.26 -6.59 2.94
C TYR A 5 -0.07 -7.23 3.66
N VAL A 6 0.53 -8.24 3.03
CA VAL A 6 1.79 -8.84 3.47
C VAL A 6 2.92 -8.17 2.68
N PRO A 7 3.86 -7.47 3.33
CA PRO A 7 4.99 -6.86 2.62
C PRO A 7 5.91 -7.95 2.05
N SER A 8 6.50 -7.70 0.89
CA SER A 8 7.56 -8.55 0.36
C SER A 8 8.90 -8.12 0.94
N ALA A 9 9.50 -8.99 1.76
CA ALA A 9 10.87 -8.81 2.26
C ALA A 9 11.94 -9.38 1.29
N LYS A 10 11.53 -9.92 0.13
CA LYS A 10 12.45 -10.52 -0.85
C LYS A 10 13.21 -9.44 -1.62
N ALA A 11 14.19 -8.80 -0.97
CA ALA A 11 15.06 -7.79 -1.57
C ALA A 11 15.64 -8.26 -2.91
N ALA A 12 16.12 -9.51 -2.98
CA ALA A 12 16.65 -10.13 -4.20
C ALA A 12 15.68 -10.11 -5.40
N TYR A 13 14.35 -10.21 -5.16
CA TYR A 13 13.37 -10.14 -6.25
C TYR A 13 13.31 -8.74 -6.88
N LEU A 14 13.39 -7.71 -6.04
CA LEU A 14 13.38 -6.31 -6.48
C LEU A 14 14.75 -5.95 -7.07
N GLU A 15 15.86 -6.40 -6.46
CA GLU A 15 17.22 -6.18 -6.94
C GLU A 15 17.45 -6.77 -8.33
N ALA A 16 16.92 -7.97 -8.60
CA ALA A 16 16.98 -8.57 -9.93
C ALA A 16 16.30 -7.73 -11.03
N ARG A 17 15.44 -6.77 -10.67
CA ARG A 17 14.66 -5.94 -11.61
C ARG A 17 15.07 -4.47 -11.62
N LEU A 18 15.59 -3.97 -10.51
CA LEU A 18 16.00 -2.58 -10.31
C LEU A 18 17.53 -2.42 -10.22
N GLY A 19 18.28 -3.50 -10.26
CA GLY A 19 19.70 -3.50 -9.90
C GLY A 19 19.92 -3.45 -8.39
N ALA A 20 21.17 -3.37 -7.96
CA ALA A 20 21.52 -3.36 -6.54
C ALA A 20 20.80 -2.23 -5.79
N LEU A 21 20.00 -2.60 -4.79
CA LEU A 21 19.27 -1.67 -3.95
C LEU A 21 20.13 -1.37 -2.72
N ALA A 22 20.60 -0.12 -2.56
CA ALA A 22 21.22 0.23 -1.29
C ALA A 22 20.13 0.48 -0.24
N ALA A 23 20.23 -0.24 0.87
CA ALA A 23 19.57 0.10 2.12
C ALA A 23 20.49 1.06 2.91
N PRO A 24 19.97 2.17 3.45
CA PRO A 24 20.67 2.93 4.48
C PRO A 24 21.14 2.01 5.62
N ALA A 25 22.32 2.25 6.20
CA ALA A 25 22.89 1.42 7.26
C ALA A 25 22.00 1.34 8.53
N ASP A 26 21.12 2.34 8.70
CA ASP A 26 20.12 2.48 9.77
C ASP A 26 18.75 1.88 9.41
N THR A 27 18.62 1.24 8.24
CA THR A 27 17.40 0.49 7.89
C THR A 27 17.21 -0.63 8.92
N PRO A 28 16.14 -0.59 9.73
CA PRO A 28 15.87 -1.70 10.64
C PRO A 28 15.77 -2.97 9.82
N ALA A 29 16.41 -4.05 10.26
CA ALA A 29 16.14 -5.36 9.70
C ALA A 29 14.61 -5.53 9.69
N LEU A 30 14.03 -5.86 8.52
CA LEU A 30 12.58 -6.03 8.32
C LEU A 30 12.03 -7.25 9.07
N ALA A 31 12.63 -7.60 10.21
CA ALA A 31 12.31 -8.71 11.06
C ALA A 31 10.80 -8.70 11.34
N HIS A 32 10.10 -9.56 10.61
CA HIS A 32 8.80 -10.13 10.95
C HIS A 32 7.56 -9.20 10.91
N VAL A 33 7.48 -8.21 10.01
CA VAL A 33 6.16 -7.63 9.69
C VAL A 33 5.37 -8.64 8.86
N SER A 34 4.52 -9.44 9.53
CA SER A 34 3.67 -10.44 8.89
C SER A 34 2.55 -9.80 8.06
N GLU A 35 1.97 -8.71 8.56
CA GLU A 35 0.93 -7.94 7.88
C GLU A 35 1.04 -6.44 8.21
N VAL A 36 0.75 -5.59 7.23
CA VAL A 36 0.73 -4.13 7.36
C VAL A 36 -0.72 -3.64 7.32
N PHE A 37 -1.04 -2.70 8.21
CA PHE A 37 -2.32 -1.99 8.28
C PHE A 37 -2.09 -0.46 8.28
N PRO A 38 -3.10 0.39 8.01
CA PRO A 38 -2.96 1.84 8.13
C PRO A 38 -2.34 2.27 9.46
N GLY A 39 -1.37 3.18 9.39
CA GLY A 39 -0.55 3.65 10.50
C GLY A 39 0.69 2.79 10.79
N TYR A 40 0.82 1.61 10.21
CA TYR A 40 2.00 0.76 10.41
C TYR A 40 3.14 1.26 9.54
N SER A 41 4.37 1.00 9.96
CA SER A 41 5.55 1.24 9.15
C SER A 41 5.83 0.06 8.24
N ALA A 42 6.17 0.33 6.98
CA ALA A 42 6.40 -0.70 5.98
C ALA A 42 7.57 -0.35 5.04
N PRO A 43 8.23 -1.37 4.47
CA PRO A 43 9.26 -1.16 3.47
C PRO A 43 8.68 -0.60 2.17
N VAL A 44 9.35 0.41 1.63
CA VAL A 44 9.02 0.98 0.33
C VAL A 44 10.26 1.24 -0.52
N VAL A 45 10.06 1.28 -1.84
CA VAL A 45 11.08 1.44 -2.88
C VAL A 45 10.93 2.82 -3.51
N LEU A 46 12.02 3.58 -3.54
CA LEU A 46 12.06 4.95 -4.03
C LEU A 46 13.15 5.11 -5.10
N ARG A 47 13.08 6.19 -5.88
CA ARG A 47 14.22 6.62 -6.68
C ARG A 47 15.28 7.23 -5.76
N ARG A 48 16.58 6.97 -6.00
CA ARG A 48 17.65 7.70 -5.31
C ARG A 48 17.69 9.14 -5.85
N GLY A 49 17.92 10.12 -4.98
CA GLY A 49 18.12 11.51 -5.40
C GLY A 49 19.52 11.74 -5.99
N ALA A 50 19.69 12.83 -6.75
CA ALA A 50 21.01 13.31 -7.16
C ALA A 50 21.92 13.56 -5.91
N PRO A 51 23.24 13.32 -5.97
CA PRO A 51 24.07 13.13 -7.18
C PRO A 51 24.32 11.67 -7.58
N VAL A 52 23.64 10.70 -6.95
CA VAL A 52 23.86 9.28 -7.25
C VAL A 52 22.69 8.74 -8.04
N ASP A 53 22.92 8.53 -9.34
CA ASP A 53 21.94 7.88 -10.22
C ASP A 53 21.71 6.43 -9.77
N GLY A 54 20.44 6.02 -9.66
CA GLY A 54 20.03 4.66 -9.28
C GLY A 54 18.73 4.58 -8.50
N PHE A 55 18.36 3.37 -8.09
CA PHE A 55 17.22 3.12 -7.20
C PHE A 55 17.70 2.89 -5.76
N ALA A 56 16.86 3.23 -4.79
CA ALA A 56 17.14 3.00 -3.38
C ALA A 56 15.87 2.45 -2.72
N VAL A 57 16.01 1.44 -1.87
CA VAL A 57 14.86 0.87 -1.14
C VAL A 57 15.22 0.73 0.31
N LEU A 58 14.17 0.82 1.11
CA LEU A 58 14.06 0.49 2.52
C LEU A 58 14.25 1.68 3.46
N ARG A 59 13.47 2.75 3.26
CA ARG A 59 13.05 3.54 4.42
C ARG A 59 11.73 2.98 4.95
N PRO A 60 11.64 2.56 6.22
CA PRO A 60 10.35 2.35 6.85
C PRO A 60 9.53 3.64 6.73
N ALA A 61 8.39 3.57 6.05
CA ALA A 61 7.46 4.68 5.89
C ALA A 61 6.09 4.28 6.44
N GLN A 62 5.37 5.23 7.01
CA GLN A 62 4.03 4.99 7.54
C GLN A 62 3.02 4.79 6.40
N PHE A 63 2.21 3.73 6.48
CA PHE A 63 1.09 3.51 5.56
C PHE A 63 -0.08 4.45 5.90
N GLY A 64 -0.27 5.49 5.11
CA GLY A 64 -1.15 6.62 5.42
C GLY A 64 -0.38 7.92 5.26
N LEU A 65 -0.54 8.57 4.11
CA LEU A 65 0.25 9.75 3.71
C LEU A 65 -0.01 10.94 4.65
N ILE A 66 1.07 11.53 5.15
CA ILE A 66 1.05 12.76 5.92
C ILE A 66 1.55 13.87 4.99
N PRO A 67 0.68 14.80 4.56
CA PRO A 67 1.11 15.93 3.75
C PRO A 67 2.10 16.82 4.51
N HIS A 68 3.12 17.32 3.83
CA HIS A 68 4.14 18.20 4.46
C HIS A 68 3.59 19.46 5.14
N TRP A 69 2.39 19.92 4.77
CA TRP A 69 1.76 21.13 5.31
C TRP A 69 1.04 20.93 6.65
N CYS A 70 0.97 19.70 7.18
CA CYS A 70 0.38 19.46 8.49
C CYS A 70 1.07 20.29 9.57
N THR A 71 0.29 20.99 10.40
CA THR A 71 0.82 21.95 11.39
C THR A 71 1.16 21.34 12.74
N ASP A 72 0.65 20.15 13.02
CA ASP A 72 0.85 19.45 14.29
C ASP A 72 0.61 17.93 14.14
N ALA A 73 1.02 17.18 15.17
CA ALA A 73 0.90 15.72 15.19
C ALA A 73 -0.54 15.20 15.22
N ALA A 74 -1.49 15.95 15.77
CA ALA A 74 -2.89 15.54 15.83
C ALA A 74 -3.53 15.60 14.43
N GLN A 75 -3.28 16.68 13.68
CA GLN A 75 -3.69 16.83 12.29
C GLN A 75 -3.01 15.78 11.40
N ALA A 76 -1.70 15.56 11.57
CA ALA A 76 -0.97 14.53 10.84
C ALA A 76 -1.58 13.13 11.06
N ARG A 77 -1.96 12.81 12.30
CA ARG A 77 -2.62 11.55 12.66
C ARG A 77 -4.03 11.44 12.08
N ASP A 78 -4.85 12.50 12.09
CA ASP A 78 -6.19 12.45 11.52
C ASP A 78 -6.17 12.27 10.00
N ILE A 79 -5.29 13.00 9.31
CA ILE A 79 -5.16 12.92 7.85
C ILE A 79 -4.63 11.56 7.43
N SER A 80 -3.57 11.04 8.06
CA SER A 80 -2.98 9.74 7.70
C SER A 80 -3.97 8.57 7.78
N ARG A 81 -4.97 8.65 8.67
CA ARG A 81 -6.07 7.68 8.79
C ARG A 81 -7.06 7.70 7.63
N LYS A 82 -6.97 8.69 6.72
CA LYS A 82 -7.88 8.89 5.58
C LYS A 82 -7.14 8.87 4.24
N THR A 83 -5.81 8.75 4.25
CA THR A 83 -4.94 8.91 3.07
C THR A 83 -4.06 7.69 2.80
N TYR A 84 -4.38 6.52 3.35
CA TYR A 84 -3.66 5.28 3.04
C TYR A 84 -3.95 4.76 1.61
N ASN A 85 -5.09 5.13 1.02
CA ASN A 85 -5.37 4.93 -0.41
C ASN A 85 -5.66 6.28 -1.09
N ALA A 86 -5.19 6.43 -2.33
CA ALA A 86 -5.47 7.57 -3.19
C ALA A 86 -6.18 7.09 -4.48
N ARG A 87 -7.27 7.75 -4.85
CA ARG A 87 -7.95 7.52 -6.14
C ARG A 87 -7.14 8.20 -7.24
N SER A 88 -6.62 7.43 -8.17
CA SER A 88 -5.69 7.91 -9.21
C SER A 88 -6.30 9.02 -10.07
N GLU A 89 -7.60 8.97 -10.31
CA GLU A 89 -8.38 9.96 -11.08
C GLU A 89 -8.36 11.35 -10.45
N THR A 90 -8.13 11.45 -9.14
CA THR A 90 -8.22 12.72 -8.38
C THR A 90 -6.96 13.06 -7.60
N ALA A 91 -5.98 12.16 -7.56
CA ALA A 91 -4.76 12.31 -6.76
C ALA A 91 -4.00 13.59 -7.14
N ALA A 92 -3.91 13.92 -8.42
CA ALA A 92 -3.22 15.11 -8.90
C ALA A 92 -3.84 16.44 -8.40
N GLY A 93 -5.13 16.46 -8.04
CA GLY A 93 -5.84 17.67 -7.60
C GLY A 93 -6.09 17.77 -6.09
N LYS A 94 -6.17 16.64 -5.38
CA LYS A 94 -6.54 16.62 -3.95
C LYS A 94 -5.45 17.21 -3.07
N PRO A 95 -5.78 18.07 -2.07
CA PRO A 95 -4.79 18.73 -1.20
C PRO A 95 -3.79 17.79 -0.52
N SER A 96 -4.25 16.59 -0.15
CA SER A 96 -3.40 15.60 0.52
C SER A 96 -2.35 14.97 -0.42
N PHE A 97 -2.56 15.00 -1.74
CA PHE A 97 -1.77 14.21 -2.70
C PHE A 97 -1.09 15.06 -3.78
N ARG A 98 -1.67 16.22 -4.13
CA ARG A 98 -1.24 17.05 -5.28
C ARG A 98 0.22 17.45 -5.25
N ALA A 99 0.76 17.74 -4.07
CA ALA A 99 2.16 18.15 -3.92
C ALA A 99 3.10 16.97 -4.25
N ALA A 100 2.81 15.79 -3.71
CA ALA A 100 3.56 14.58 -3.98
C ALA A 100 3.49 14.13 -5.43
N TRP A 101 2.29 14.23 -6.03
CA TRP A 101 2.09 13.98 -7.45
C TRP A 101 2.95 14.92 -8.33
N ALA A 102 2.86 16.24 -8.09
CA ALA A 102 3.60 17.24 -8.85
C ALA A 102 5.13 17.11 -8.69
N ALA A 103 5.58 16.76 -7.48
CA ALA A 103 6.99 16.55 -7.16
C ALA A 103 7.53 15.19 -7.62
N ARG A 104 6.72 14.35 -8.27
CA ARG A 104 7.11 13.00 -8.73
C ARG A 104 7.60 12.12 -7.59
N GLN A 105 6.97 12.24 -6.42
CA GLN A 105 7.26 11.41 -5.26
C GLN A 105 6.64 10.02 -5.44
N TRP A 106 7.07 9.30 -6.48
CA TRP A 106 6.62 7.95 -6.78
C TRP A 106 7.26 6.94 -5.83
N VAL A 107 6.48 5.93 -5.47
CA VAL A 107 6.92 4.82 -4.63
C VAL A 107 6.40 3.51 -5.19
N LEU A 108 7.20 2.45 -5.10
CA LEU A 108 6.74 1.07 -5.25
C LEU A 108 6.58 0.47 -3.84
N VAL A 109 5.42 -0.13 -3.58
CA VAL A 109 5.12 -0.81 -2.31
C VAL A 109 5.14 -2.32 -2.57
N PRO A 110 6.21 -3.04 -2.18
CA PRO A 110 6.35 -4.46 -2.47
C PRO A 110 5.42 -5.31 -1.59
N MET A 111 4.68 -6.22 -2.21
CA MET A 111 3.68 -7.07 -1.57
C MET A 111 3.85 -8.53 -2.00
N GLN A 112 3.57 -9.45 -1.08
CA GLN A 112 3.32 -10.85 -1.41
C GLN A 112 1.84 -11.09 -1.77
N CYS A 113 0.96 -10.35 -1.10
CA CYS A 113 -0.48 -10.34 -1.31
C CYS A 113 -1.09 -9.13 -0.61
N PHE A 114 -2.29 -8.75 -1.01
CA PHE A 114 -3.17 -7.86 -0.24
C PHE A 114 -4.46 -8.59 0.12
N PHE A 115 -5.23 -8.03 1.04
CA PHE A 115 -6.46 -8.62 1.52
C PHE A 115 -7.62 -7.66 1.32
N GLU A 116 -8.76 -8.22 0.91
CA GLU A 116 -10.01 -7.49 0.77
C GLU A 116 -11.17 -8.30 1.36
N PRO A 117 -12.23 -7.63 1.85
CA PRO A 117 -13.44 -8.30 2.31
C PRO A 117 -14.26 -8.79 1.10
N SER A 118 -14.41 -10.10 0.93
CA SER A 118 -15.36 -10.69 -0.02
C SER A 118 -16.77 -10.68 0.56
N TRP A 119 -17.74 -10.28 -0.24
CA TRP A 119 -19.16 -10.29 0.13
C TRP A 119 -19.96 -11.41 -0.57
N GLU A 120 -19.28 -12.27 -1.34
CA GLU A 120 -19.89 -13.37 -2.08
C GLU A 120 -20.58 -14.38 -1.16
N ASP A 121 -19.96 -14.69 -0.02
CA ASP A 121 -20.48 -15.61 0.99
C ASP A 121 -21.21 -14.90 2.14
N ALA A 122 -21.35 -13.57 2.10
CA ALA A 122 -21.96 -12.80 3.18
C ALA A 122 -23.39 -13.25 3.53
N PRO A 123 -24.29 -13.58 2.57
CA PRO A 123 -25.62 -14.11 2.90
C PRO A 123 -25.57 -15.41 3.72
N ALA A 124 -24.61 -16.28 3.42
CA ALA A 124 -24.39 -17.53 4.16
C ALA A 124 -23.59 -17.32 5.46
N ASN A 125 -22.83 -16.23 5.58
CA ASN A 125 -22.00 -15.87 6.73
C ASN A 125 -22.65 -14.79 7.61
N GLY A 126 -23.98 -14.88 7.81
CA GLY A 126 -24.72 -13.99 8.72
C GLY A 126 -24.62 -12.49 8.38
N GLY A 127 -24.55 -12.17 7.09
CA GLY A 127 -24.44 -10.81 6.57
C GLY A 127 -23.04 -10.19 6.70
N ARG A 128 -22.00 -10.98 7.01
CA ARG A 128 -20.63 -10.48 7.22
C ARG A 128 -19.70 -10.91 6.08
N PRO A 129 -18.77 -10.05 5.65
CA PRO A 129 -17.79 -10.44 4.66
C PRO A 129 -16.74 -11.38 5.23
N THR A 130 -16.25 -12.27 4.38
CA THR A 130 -15.06 -13.07 4.67
C THR A 130 -13.82 -12.35 4.17
N ARG A 131 -12.73 -12.36 4.93
CA ARG A 131 -11.45 -11.81 4.48
C ARG A 131 -10.83 -12.73 3.44
N TRP A 132 -10.44 -12.19 2.29
CA TRP A 132 -9.83 -12.93 1.20
C TRP A 132 -8.43 -12.40 0.91
N ARG A 133 -7.50 -13.32 0.65
CA ARG A 133 -6.15 -13.04 0.18
C ARG A 133 -6.16 -12.95 -1.34
N ILE A 134 -5.56 -11.90 -1.88
CA ILE A 134 -5.39 -11.66 -3.31
C ILE A 134 -3.89 -11.57 -3.62
N ALA A 135 -3.41 -12.40 -4.54
CA ALA A 135 -2.01 -12.48 -4.92
C ALA A 135 -1.87 -12.76 -6.41
N ARG A 136 -0.63 -12.69 -6.93
CA ARG A 136 -0.35 -13.13 -8.29
C ARG A 136 -0.59 -14.63 -8.45
N ALA A 137 -1.13 -15.01 -9.61
CA ALA A 137 -1.38 -16.40 -9.97
C ALA A 137 -0.09 -17.24 -10.04
N ASP A 138 1.03 -16.62 -10.40
CA ASP A 138 2.36 -17.27 -10.46
C ASP A 138 3.06 -17.40 -9.09
N GLY A 139 2.44 -16.91 -8.00
CA GLY A 139 3.02 -16.93 -6.66
C GLY A 139 4.19 -15.98 -6.43
N ALA A 140 4.61 -15.21 -7.44
CA ALA A 140 5.68 -14.24 -7.31
C ALA A 140 5.21 -12.99 -6.52
N PRO A 141 6.11 -12.31 -5.80
CA PRO A 141 5.78 -11.00 -5.24
C PRO A 141 5.56 -9.96 -6.35
N PHE A 142 4.91 -8.87 -6.00
CA PHE A 142 4.65 -7.73 -6.88
C PHE A 142 4.84 -6.43 -6.14
N ALA A 143 4.71 -5.31 -6.85
CA ALA A 143 4.66 -4.01 -6.23
C ALA A 143 3.49 -3.22 -6.79
N VAL A 144 2.91 -2.39 -5.92
CA VAL A 144 1.85 -1.46 -6.29
C VAL A 144 2.39 -0.04 -6.34
N ALA A 145 1.83 0.77 -7.24
CA ALA A 145 2.13 2.18 -7.38
C ALA A 145 1.59 2.97 -6.19
N GLY A 146 2.32 3.99 -5.78
CA GLY A 146 1.91 4.88 -4.70
C GLY A 146 2.57 6.26 -4.78
N LEU A 147 2.18 7.12 -3.84
CA LEU A 147 2.87 8.37 -3.56
C LEU A 147 3.54 8.31 -2.19
N TRP A 148 4.67 8.98 -2.02
CA TRP A 148 5.27 9.21 -0.72
C TRP A 148 5.39 10.70 -0.41
N ASP A 149 5.47 11.06 0.86
CA ASP A 149 5.83 12.41 1.31
C ASP A 149 6.59 12.32 2.64
N ARG A 150 7.28 13.41 2.99
CA ARG A 150 7.94 13.60 4.27
C ARG A 150 7.27 14.75 5.01
N TRP A 151 6.98 14.53 6.27
CA TRP A 151 6.48 15.56 7.18
C TRP A 151 7.50 15.79 8.29
N THR A 152 7.78 17.04 8.61
CA THR A 152 8.63 17.41 9.75
C THR A 152 7.71 17.89 10.85
N ASP A 153 7.72 17.19 11.99
CA ASP A 153 6.92 17.60 13.14
C ASP A 153 7.39 18.98 13.64
N PRO A 154 6.56 20.02 13.58
CA PRO A 154 6.96 21.37 13.98
C PRO A 154 7.35 21.48 15.46
N ALA A 155 6.85 20.57 16.32
CA ALA A 155 7.16 20.58 17.75
C ALA A 155 8.50 19.92 18.08
N THR A 156 8.88 18.87 17.35
CA THR A 156 10.05 18.04 17.68
C THR A 156 11.19 18.14 16.67
N GLY A 157 10.93 18.66 15.48
CA GLY A 157 11.87 18.65 14.35
C GLY A 157 12.08 17.25 13.74
N SER A 158 11.36 16.24 14.22
CA SER A 158 11.50 14.87 13.72
C SER A 158 10.91 14.72 12.31
N VAL A 159 11.59 13.98 11.44
CA VAL A 159 11.14 13.75 10.07
C VAL A 159 10.47 12.39 9.96
N GLN A 160 9.20 12.38 9.58
CA GLN A 160 8.39 11.19 9.35
C GLN A 160 8.16 10.96 7.86
N GLY A 161 8.62 9.81 7.35
CA GLY A 161 8.25 9.32 6.01
C GLY A 161 6.88 8.66 6.03
N SER A 162 6.09 8.88 4.98
CA SER A 162 4.76 8.28 4.82
C SER A 162 4.44 7.99 3.36
N PHE A 163 3.49 7.10 3.10
CA PHE A 163 3.06 6.75 1.76
C PHE A 163 1.57 6.42 1.65
N THR A 164 1.06 6.44 0.42
CA THR A 164 -0.29 6.00 0.04
C THR A 164 -0.21 5.05 -1.15
N VAL A 165 -1.17 4.15 -1.28
CA VAL A 165 -1.31 3.29 -2.46
C VAL A 165 -2.27 3.94 -3.45
N LEU A 166 -1.89 4.00 -4.72
CA LEU A 166 -2.76 4.45 -5.79
C LEU A 166 -3.73 3.34 -6.17
N THR A 167 -4.99 3.72 -6.36
CA THR A 167 -6.08 2.81 -6.71
C THR A 167 -6.76 3.24 -7.99
N VAL A 168 -7.32 2.29 -8.72
CA VAL A 168 -8.13 2.50 -9.93
C VAL A 168 -9.49 1.84 -9.76
N ASN A 169 -10.46 2.25 -10.59
CA ASN A 169 -11.75 1.59 -10.66
C ASN A 169 -11.55 0.12 -11.08
N ALA A 170 -12.34 -0.76 -10.48
CA ALA A 170 -12.31 -2.21 -10.73
C ALA A 170 -13.74 -2.77 -10.86
N ASP A 171 -14.71 -1.93 -11.24
CA ASP A 171 -16.08 -2.39 -11.50
C ASP A 171 -16.05 -3.37 -12.67
N GLY A 172 -16.76 -4.48 -12.54
CA GLY A 172 -16.76 -5.57 -13.53
C GLY A 172 -15.50 -6.46 -13.54
N HIS A 173 -14.48 -6.17 -12.72
CA HIS A 173 -13.28 -7.02 -12.64
C HIS A 173 -13.60 -8.37 -11.97
N ALA A 174 -13.28 -9.51 -12.59
CA ALA A 174 -13.72 -10.83 -12.13
C ALA A 174 -13.29 -11.20 -10.68
N VAL A 175 -12.09 -10.79 -10.26
CA VAL A 175 -11.66 -10.94 -8.85
C VAL A 175 -12.24 -9.86 -7.93
N MET A 176 -11.98 -8.58 -8.24
CA MET A 176 -12.30 -7.45 -7.36
C MET A 176 -13.80 -7.15 -7.26
N GLY A 177 -14.60 -7.56 -8.25
CA GLY A 177 -16.05 -7.44 -8.25
C GLY A 177 -16.72 -8.22 -7.11
N ARG A 178 -16.06 -9.27 -6.60
CA ARG A 178 -16.50 -10.08 -5.45
C ARG A 178 -16.23 -9.41 -4.10
N MET A 179 -15.39 -8.37 -4.10
CA MET A 179 -14.90 -7.69 -2.90
C MET A 179 -15.74 -6.45 -2.60
N HIS A 180 -15.78 -6.02 -1.34
CA HIS A 180 -16.62 -4.92 -0.83
C HIS A 180 -18.12 -5.11 -1.05
N ARG A 181 -18.93 -4.26 -0.44
CA ARG A 181 -20.39 -4.39 -0.53
C ARG A 181 -20.87 -4.22 -1.97
N PRO A 182 -21.91 -4.94 -2.42
CA PRO A 182 -22.39 -4.88 -3.81
C PRO A 182 -22.70 -3.46 -4.33
N ASP A 183 -23.12 -2.55 -3.46
CA ASP A 183 -23.49 -1.16 -3.75
C ASP A 183 -22.31 -0.17 -3.69
N GLU A 184 -21.11 -0.63 -3.33
CA GLU A 184 -19.89 0.18 -3.31
C GLU A 184 -19.07 0.00 -4.61
N GLU A 185 -18.57 1.13 -5.13
CA GLU A 185 -17.58 1.17 -6.20
C GLU A 185 -16.40 0.23 -5.88
N LYS A 186 -16.07 -0.65 -6.83
CA LYS A 186 -14.94 -1.55 -6.71
C LYS A 186 -13.67 -0.82 -7.09
N ARG A 187 -12.63 -1.03 -6.28
CA ARG A 187 -11.33 -0.40 -6.47
C ARG A 187 -10.25 -1.43 -6.27
N MET A 188 -9.15 -1.28 -6.99
CA MET A 188 -7.97 -2.11 -6.80
C MET A 188 -6.71 -1.27 -6.72
N PRO A 189 -5.68 -1.71 -5.96
CA PRO A 189 -4.34 -1.16 -6.08
C PRO A 189 -3.83 -1.24 -7.52
N VAL A 190 -3.11 -0.21 -7.94
CA VAL A 190 -2.43 -0.20 -9.24
C VAL A 190 -1.19 -1.10 -9.14
N ILE A 191 -1.26 -2.30 -9.70
CA ILE A 191 -0.14 -3.24 -9.75
C ILE A 191 0.78 -2.84 -10.91
N VAL A 192 2.03 -2.51 -10.59
CA VAL A 192 3.03 -2.15 -11.62
C VAL A 192 3.62 -3.45 -12.19
N PRO A 193 3.64 -3.64 -13.52
CA PRO A 193 4.29 -4.81 -14.09
C PRO A 193 5.79 -4.80 -13.77
N PRO A 194 6.41 -5.95 -13.44
CA PRO A 194 7.79 -5.95 -12.96
C PRO A 194 8.82 -5.36 -13.92
N ALA A 195 8.56 -5.43 -15.24
CA ALA A 195 9.42 -4.84 -16.27
C ALA A 195 9.44 -3.30 -16.23
N HIS A 196 8.39 -2.67 -15.69
CA HIS A 196 8.21 -1.21 -15.71
C HIS A 196 8.44 -0.55 -14.33
N TYR A 197 9.03 -1.26 -13.36
CA TYR A 197 9.33 -0.69 -12.04
C TYR A 197 10.24 0.54 -12.14
N ALA A 198 11.29 0.46 -12.94
CA ALA A 198 12.22 1.56 -13.18
C ALA A 198 11.55 2.76 -13.85
N GLU A 199 10.67 2.49 -14.83
CA GLU A 199 9.92 3.51 -15.56
C GLU A 199 8.95 4.25 -14.64
N TRP A 200 8.20 3.51 -13.82
CA TRP A 200 7.29 4.09 -12.82
C TRP A 200 8.00 5.07 -11.89
N LEU A 201 9.14 4.66 -11.30
CA LEU A 201 9.90 5.49 -10.37
C LEU A 201 10.52 6.74 -11.00
N GLN A 202 10.56 6.82 -12.34
CA GLN A 202 11.12 7.94 -13.10
C GLN A 202 10.06 8.73 -13.88
N ALA A 203 8.81 8.27 -13.88
CA ALA A 203 7.75 8.82 -14.71
C ALA A 203 7.56 10.33 -14.48
N SER A 204 7.29 11.06 -15.56
CA SER A 204 6.63 12.35 -15.44
C SER A 204 5.19 12.17 -14.92
N PRO A 205 4.55 13.21 -14.38
CA PRO A 205 3.13 13.14 -13.99
C PRO A 205 2.20 12.67 -15.11
N GLN A 206 2.53 12.97 -16.37
CA GLN A 206 1.77 12.49 -17.52
C GLN A 206 1.98 10.99 -17.76
N GLN A 207 3.24 10.53 -17.78
CA GLN A 207 3.57 9.11 -17.95
C GLN A 207 3.05 8.25 -16.78
N ALA A 208 2.96 8.80 -15.58
CA ALA A 208 2.40 8.10 -14.43
C ALA A 208 0.95 7.65 -14.67
N MET A 209 0.17 8.42 -15.46
CA MET A 209 -1.21 8.05 -15.79
C MET A 209 -1.31 6.77 -16.63
N ASP A 210 -0.29 6.45 -17.43
CA ASP A 210 -0.27 5.24 -18.27
C ASP A 210 -0.24 3.94 -17.44
N PHE A 211 0.17 4.04 -16.17
CA PHE A 211 0.15 2.95 -15.20
C PHE A 211 -1.20 2.78 -14.52
N MET A 212 -2.11 3.76 -14.59
CA MET A 212 -3.37 3.79 -13.83
C MET A 212 -4.43 2.90 -14.47
N ARG A 213 -4.15 1.59 -14.49
CA ARG A 213 -5.01 0.55 -15.06
C ARG A 213 -5.20 -0.61 -14.08
N ALA A 214 -6.35 -1.26 -14.19
CA ALA A 214 -6.61 -2.50 -13.50
C ALA A 214 -5.65 -3.59 -14.02
N ALA A 215 -5.12 -4.42 -13.12
CA ALA A 215 -4.40 -5.62 -13.54
C ALA A 215 -5.38 -6.62 -14.17
N PRO A 216 -4.94 -7.44 -15.14
CA PRO A 216 -5.76 -8.52 -15.67
C PRO A 216 -6.21 -9.48 -14.56
N ALA A 217 -7.45 -9.99 -14.65
CA ALA A 217 -7.98 -10.85 -13.61
C ALA A 217 -7.30 -12.22 -13.59
N GLU A 218 -6.87 -12.71 -14.74
CA GLU A 218 -6.12 -13.95 -14.93
C GLU A 218 -4.73 -13.92 -14.26
N ASP A 219 -4.17 -12.73 -14.03
CA ASP A 219 -2.91 -12.57 -13.31
C ASP A 219 -3.08 -12.71 -11.80
N LEU A 220 -4.32 -12.78 -11.30
CA LEU A 220 -4.66 -12.75 -9.89
C LEU A 220 -5.40 -14.01 -9.45
N VAL A 221 -5.02 -14.52 -8.28
CA VAL A 221 -5.74 -15.56 -7.56
C VAL A 221 -6.27 -14.99 -6.25
N ALA A 222 -7.50 -15.33 -5.91
CA ALA A 222 -8.13 -14.94 -4.67
C ALA A 222 -8.65 -16.16 -3.91
N ALA A 223 -8.38 -16.22 -2.60
CA ALA A 223 -8.80 -17.32 -1.73
C ALA A 223 -9.21 -16.80 -0.36
N ALA A 224 -10.16 -17.47 0.29
CA ALA A 224 -10.54 -17.15 1.67
C ALA A 224 -9.33 -17.27 2.61
N ALA A 225 -9.14 -16.26 3.44
CA ALA A 225 -8.08 -16.15 4.44
C ALA A 225 -8.61 -15.46 5.71
N PRO A 226 -9.61 -16.07 6.39
CA PRO A 226 -10.17 -15.50 7.61
C PRO A 226 -9.10 -15.36 8.69
N LEU A 227 -9.15 -14.28 9.47
CA LEU A 227 -8.32 -14.16 10.66
C LEU A 227 -8.85 -15.15 11.71
N GLU A 228 -7.94 -15.88 12.36
CA GLU A 228 -8.31 -16.69 13.52
C GLU A 228 -8.92 -15.78 14.59
N ARG A 229 -10.15 -16.12 15.02
CA ARG A 229 -10.74 -15.46 16.18
C ARG A 229 -9.94 -15.87 17.40
N ARG A 230 -9.23 -14.93 18.03
CA ARG A 230 -8.77 -15.16 19.41
C ARG A 230 -10.00 -15.50 20.25
N PRO A 231 -10.01 -16.62 20.98
CA PRO A 231 -11.08 -16.90 21.92
C PRO A 231 -11.20 -15.72 22.87
N LEU A 232 -12.43 -15.28 23.14
CA LEU A 232 -12.66 -14.37 24.26
C LEU A 232 -12.17 -15.11 25.50
N VAL A 233 -11.10 -14.62 26.12
CA VAL A 233 -10.73 -15.07 27.45
C VAL A 233 -11.91 -14.67 28.33
N ALA A 234 -12.68 -15.66 28.80
CA ALA A 234 -13.74 -15.40 29.76
C ALA A 234 -13.10 -14.65 30.94
N PRO A 235 -13.69 -13.54 31.42
CA PRO A 235 -13.19 -12.90 32.62
C PRO A 235 -13.12 -13.95 33.72
N ASN A 236 -11.95 -14.07 34.35
CA ASN A 236 -11.72 -15.03 35.42
C ASN A 236 -12.56 -14.56 36.63
N LEU A 237 -13.79 -15.04 36.73
CA LEU A 237 -14.73 -14.68 37.79
C LEU A 237 -14.40 -15.37 39.13
N SER A 238 -13.26 -16.07 39.25
CA SER A 238 -12.83 -16.76 40.47
C SER A 238 -12.18 -15.85 41.52
N LEU A 239 -12.54 -14.57 41.57
CA LEU A 239 -12.06 -13.61 42.59
C LEU A 239 -13.21 -12.81 43.23
N PHE A 240 -14.43 -13.34 43.23
CA PHE A 240 -15.52 -12.89 44.09
C PHE A 240 -16.15 -14.07 44.82
#